data_AF-A0A354IYV5-F1
#
_entry.id   AF-A0A354IYV5-F1
#
_cell.length_a   1.000
_cell.length_b   1.000
_cell.length_c   1.000
_cell.angle_alpha   90.00
_cell.angle_beta   90.00
_cell.angle_gamma   90.00
#
_symmetry.space_group_name_H-M   'P 1'
#
loop_
_entity.id
_entity.type
_entity.pdbx_description
1 polymer ?
#
loop_
_entity_poly.entity_id
_entity_poly.type
_entity_poly.pdbx_seq_one_letter_code
_entity_poly.pdbx_strand_id
1 'polypeptide(L)'
;MKQAKTPASGGLIKFRTGYSANKVERVQVIRETAACVYVKSEGWQKGGKSERREAKHGEFAQYHDTWLAAHAYLVEKAEAKVAAARKELERANGELGNIKGMKPKEGDQ
;
A
#
# COMPACT_ATOMS: atom_id res chain seq x y z
N MET A 1 -11.99 -18.46 40.24
CA MET A 1 -11.11 -18.37 39.06
C MET A 1 -11.93 -18.76 37.84
N LYS A 2 -12.30 -17.81 36.97
CA LYS A 2 -13.09 -18.11 35.76
C LYS A 2 -12.13 -18.53 34.65
N GLN A 3 -12.32 -19.74 34.12
CA GLN A 3 -11.56 -20.27 32.99
C GLN A 3 -11.74 -19.34 31.79
N ALA A 4 -10.62 -18.82 31.29
CA ALA A 4 -10.58 -18.08 30.03
C ALA A 4 -10.87 -19.08 28.90
N LYS A 5 -12.05 -18.93 28.30
CA LYS A 5 -12.45 -19.68 27.10
C LYS A 5 -11.51 -19.23 25.97
N THR A 6 -10.55 -20.06 25.59
CA THR A 6 -9.73 -19.85 24.40
C THR A 6 -10.67 -19.72 23.20
N PRO A 7 -10.70 -18.59 22.46
CA PRO A 7 -11.52 -18.51 21.26
C PRO A 7 -10.90 -19.39 20.17
N ALA A 8 -11.76 -20.16 19.52
CA ALA A 8 -11.43 -21.15 18.53
C ALA A 8 -10.53 -20.59 17.41
N SER A 9 -9.56 -21.41 17.02
CA SER A 9 -8.60 -21.24 15.93
C SER A 9 -9.26 -21.22 14.55
N GLY A 10 -10.05 -20.18 14.29
CA GLY A 10 -10.66 -19.87 12.99
C GLY A 10 -10.42 -18.41 12.64
N GLY A 11 -9.15 -17.99 12.54
CA GLY A 11 -8.79 -16.60 12.25
C GLY A 11 -9.36 -16.14 10.91
N LEU A 12 -9.88 -14.92 10.88
CA LEU A 12 -10.41 -14.26 9.69
C LEU A 12 -9.29 -14.10 8.65
N ILE A 13 -9.51 -14.54 7.42
CA ILE A 13 -8.52 -14.35 6.36
C ILE A 13 -8.78 -13.01 5.66
N LYS A 14 -7.74 -12.18 5.53
CA LYS A 14 -7.72 -11.00 4.69
C LYS A 14 -6.57 -11.09 3.67
N PHE A 15 -6.66 -10.30 2.62
CA PHE A 15 -5.64 -10.17 1.59
C PHE A 15 -4.99 -8.80 1.70
N ARG A 16 -3.68 -8.77 1.97
CA ARG A 16 -2.91 -7.56 2.23
C ARG A 16 -2.12 -7.16 0.98
N THR A 17 -2.24 -5.91 0.57
CA THR A 17 -1.42 -5.30 -0.48
C THR A 17 -0.46 -4.31 0.15
N GLY A 18 0.85 -4.48 -0.08
CA GLY A 18 1.88 -3.58 0.43
C GLY A 18 2.27 -2.50 -0.57
N TYR A 19 2.80 -1.38 -0.08
CA TYR A 19 3.20 -0.24 -0.91
C TYR A 19 4.32 -0.56 -1.93
N SER A 20 5.29 -1.40 -1.56
CA SER A 20 6.55 -1.59 -2.31
C SER A 20 6.63 -2.84 -3.18
N ALA A 21 5.79 -3.85 -2.96
CA ALA A 21 6.08 -5.20 -3.43
C ALA A 21 5.11 -5.76 -4.47
N ASN A 22 4.10 -4.98 -4.95
CA ASN A 22 3.10 -5.40 -5.95
C ASN A 22 2.58 -6.84 -5.73
N LYS A 23 2.45 -7.25 -4.47
CA LYS A 23 2.06 -8.60 -4.07
C LYS A 23 0.82 -8.56 -3.21
N VAL A 24 0.03 -9.62 -3.35
CA VAL A 24 -1.11 -9.89 -2.48
C VAL A 24 -0.69 -10.98 -1.50
N GLU A 25 -0.66 -10.65 -0.21
CA GLU A 25 -0.35 -11.59 0.86
C GLU A 25 -1.65 -12.07 1.51
N ARG A 26 -1.78 -13.39 1.72
CA ARG A 26 -2.88 -13.94 2.52
C ARG A 26 -2.49 -13.84 4.00
N VAL A 27 -3.26 -13.08 4.78
CA VAL A 27 -2.97 -12.79 6.19
C VAL A 27 -4.06 -13.32 7.09
N GLN A 28 -3.66 -14.05 8.13
CA GLN A 28 -4.58 -14.45 9.19
C GLN A 28 -4.72 -13.32 10.20
N VAL A 29 -5.94 -12.79 10.29
CA VAL A 29 -6.35 -11.74 11.21
C VAL A 29 -7.01 -12.39 12.43
N ILE A 30 -6.58 -11.97 13.61
CA ILE A 30 -7.09 -12.47 14.89
C ILE A 30 -8.47 -11.88 15.16
N ARG A 31 -8.63 -10.58 14.91
CA ARG A 31 -9.89 -9.84 14.96
C ARG A 31 -9.80 -8.54 14.19
N GLU A 32 -10.94 -7.96 13.85
CA GLU A 32 -11.03 -6.66 13.22
C GLU A 32 -12.06 -5.75 13.88
N THR A 33 -11.90 -4.45 13.68
CA THR A 33 -12.93 -3.44 13.93
C THR A 33 -13.33 -2.80 12.60
N ALA A 34 -14.22 -1.80 12.64
CA ALA A 34 -14.57 -1.05 11.43
C ALA A 34 -13.34 -0.47 10.70
N ALA A 35 -12.32 -0.01 11.44
CA ALA A 35 -11.18 0.71 10.88
C ALA A 35 -9.83 -0.05 10.95
N CYS A 36 -9.72 -1.13 11.71
CA CYS A 36 -8.43 -1.77 12.00
C CYS A 36 -8.50 -3.30 11.94
N VAL A 37 -7.37 -3.92 11.65
CA VAL A 37 -7.13 -5.36 11.79
C VAL A 37 -6.08 -5.60 12.87
N TYR A 38 -6.18 -6.73 13.56
CA TYR A 38 -5.22 -7.18 14.55
C TYR A 38 -4.59 -8.48 14.06
N VAL A 39 -3.28 -8.44 13.81
CA VAL A 39 -2.49 -9.57 13.30
C VAL A 39 -1.54 -10.06 14.38
N LYS A 40 -1.05 -11.30 14.26
CA LYS A 40 -0.04 -11.83 15.20
C LYS A 40 1.22 -10.98 15.12
N SER A 41 1.79 -10.63 16.28
CA SER A 41 3.09 -9.99 16.33
C SER A 41 4.19 -11.03 16.07
N GLU A 42 5.03 -10.81 15.06
CA GLU A 42 6.13 -11.72 14.68
C GLU A 42 7.47 -11.33 15.32
N GLY A 43 7.51 -10.35 16.23
CA GLY A 43 8.76 -9.84 16.81
C GLY A 43 8.70 -9.57 18.31
N TRP A 44 9.87 -9.25 18.88
CA TRP A 44 10.04 -8.74 20.25
C TRP A 44 9.42 -7.32 20.35
N GLN A 45 8.10 -7.21 20.36
CA GLN A 45 7.46 -5.95 20.71
C GLN A 45 7.66 -5.68 22.20
N LYS A 46 8.20 -4.49 22.50
CA LYS A 46 8.33 -3.96 23.86
C LYS A 46 6.96 -3.97 24.54
N GLY A 47 6.78 -4.85 25.53
CA GLY A 47 5.52 -4.99 26.28
C GLY A 47 4.72 -6.28 26.05
N GLY A 48 5.28 -7.30 25.38
CA GLY A 48 4.74 -8.68 25.43
C GLY A 48 3.37 -8.87 24.77
N LYS A 49 2.93 -7.95 23.91
CA LYS A 49 1.65 -8.07 23.20
C LYS A 49 1.75 -9.10 22.08
N SER A 50 0.85 -10.08 22.10
CA SER A 50 0.72 -11.11 21.06
C SER A 50 0.13 -10.60 19.74
N GLU A 51 -0.47 -9.40 19.75
CA GLU A 51 -1.16 -8.80 18.60
C GLU A 51 -0.58 -7.43 18.23
N ARG A 52 -0.43 -7.18 16.92
CA ARG A 52 -0.17 -5.86 16.33
C ARG A 52 -1.46 -5.32 15.70
N ARG A 53 -1.82 -4.08 16.05
CA ARG A 53 -2.91 -3.32 15.42
C ARG A 53 -2.40 -2.66 14.14
N GLU A 54 -3.12 -2.84 13.04
CA GLU A 54 -2.89 -2.15 11.78
C GLU A 54 -4.19 -1.48 11.31
N ALA A 55 -4.08 -0.33 10.65
CA ALA A 55 -5.22 0.25 9.96
C ALA A 55 -5.60 -0.65 8.78
N LYS A 56 -6.90 -0.77 8.47
CA LYS A 56 -7.35 -1.47 7.26
C LYS A 56 -6.77 -0.77 6.04
N HIS A 57 -7.11 0.50 5.89
CA HIS A 57 -6.62 1.40 4.85
C HIS A 57 -5.51 2.27 5.42
N GLY A 58 -4.27 2.06 4.98
CA GLY A 58 -3.13 2.90 5.34
C GLY A 58 -2.27 3.22 4.12
N GLU A 59 -1.31 4.12 4.33
CA GLU A 59 -0.34 4.52 3.30
C GLU A 59 0.53 3.33 2.83
N PHE A 60 0.94 2.48 3.77
CA PHE A 60 1.90 1.41 3.52
C PHE A 60 1.27 0.04 3.25
N ALA A 61 0.03 -0.15 3.69
CA ALA A 61 -0.67 -1.42 3.58
C ALA A 61 -2.18 -1.20 3.43
N GLN A 62 -2.79 -2.04 2.61
CA GLN A 62 -4.24 -2.12 2.46
C GLN A 62 -4.70 -3.57 2.69
N TYR A 63 -5.78 -3.76 3.44
CA TYR A 63 -6.42 -5.05 3.69
C TYR A 63 -7.74 -5.16 2.94
N HIS A 64 -7.96 -6.32 2.33
CA HIS A 64 -9.11 -6.63 1.49
C HIS A 64 -9.73 -7.96 1.91
N ASP A 65 -11.04 -8.11 1.68
CA ASP A 65 -11.77 -9.34 2.05
C ASP A 65 -11.53 -10.47 1.06
N THR A 66 -11.23 -10.14 -0.19
CA THR A 66 -10.99 -11.10 -1.26
C THR A 66 -9.69 -10.80 -2.01
N TRP A 67 -9.11 -11.83 -2.61
CA TRP A 67 -7.97 -11.67 -3.49
C TRP A 67 -8.32 -10.81 -4.71
N LEU A 68 -9.53 -10.94 -5.25
CA LEU A 68 -10.00 -10.15 -6.39
C LEU A 68 -10.03 -8.65 -6.08
N ALA A 69 -10.51 -8.26 -4.90
CA ALA A 69 -10.49 -6.86 -4.46
C ALA A 69 -9.04 -6.35 -4.30
N ALA A 70 -8.16 -7.15 -3.69
CA ALA A 70 -6.74 -6.83 -3.57
C ALA A 70 -6.05 -6.66 -4.94
N HIS A 71 -6.35 -7.55 -5.88
CA HIS A 71 -5.83 -7.50 -7.23
C HIS A 71 -6.35 -6.29 -7.99
N ALA A 72 -7.66 -6.02 -7.96
CA ALA A 72 -8.26 -4.85 -8.59
C ALA A 72 -7.63 -3.54 -8.10
N TYR A 73 -7.42 -3.42 -6.78
CA TYR A 73 -6.73 -2.28 -6.19
C TYR A 73 -5.28 -2.10 -6.72
N LEU A 74 -4.53 -3.20 -6.87
CA LEU A 74 -3.17 -3.13 -7.44
C LEU A 74 -3.18 -2.74 -8.92
N VAL A 75 -4.14 -3.24 -9.70
CA VAL A 75 -4.32 -2.87 -11.10
C VAL A 75 -4.61 -1.38 -11.23
N GLU A 76 -5.59 -0.87 -10.47
CA GLU A 76 -5.95 0.56 -10.48
C GLU A 76 -4.75 1.45 -10.13
N LYS A 77 -3.97 1.08 -9.10
CA LYS A 77 -2.75 1.81 -8.72
C LYS A 77 -1.70 1.77 -9.84
N ALA A 78 -1.54 0.64 -10.52
CA ALA A 78 -0.60 0.49 -11.62
C ALA A 78 -1.03 1.34 -12.83
N GLU A 79 -2.32 1.34 -13.17
CA GLU A 79 -2.89 2.17 -14.23
C GLU A 79 -2.71 3.67 -13.93
N ALA A 80 -2.97 4.10 -12.69
CA ALA A 80 -2.72 5.47 -12.25
C ALA A 80 -1.25 5.86 -12.38
N LYS A 81 -0.32 4.96 -12.04
CA LYS A 81 1.11 5.18 -12.20
C LYS A 81 1.51 5.31 -13.67
N VAL A 82 0.97 4.47 -14.56
CA VAL A 82 1.20 4.57 -16.00
C VAL A 82 0.68 5.90 -16.55
N ALA A 83 -0.52 6.31 -16.15
CA ALA A 83 -1.11 7.58 -16.56
C ALA A 83 -0.26 8.77 -16.10
N ALA A 84 0.21 8.77 -14.84
CA ALA A 84 1.10 9.81 -14.32
C ALA A 84 2.45 9.84 -15.07
N ALA A 85 3.06 8.69 -15.34
CA ALA A 85 4.32 8.61 -16.07
C ALA A 85 4.20 9.15 -17.51
N ARG A 86 3.06 8.92 -18.18
CA ARG A 86 2.80 9.49 -19.52
C ARG A 86 2.75 11.01 -19.49
N LYS A 87 2.06 11.60 -18.50
CA LYS A 87 2.02 13.06 -18.31
C LYS A 87 3.40 13.64 -18.04
N GLU A 88 4.19 12.93 -17.23
CA GLU A 88 5.55 13.37 -16.91
C GLU A 88 6.48 13.31 -18.13
N LEU A 89 6.32 12.29 -18.97
CA LEU A 89 7.04 12.21 -20.25
C LEU A 89 6.68 13.37 -21.18
N GLU A 90 5.40 13.71 -21.29
CA GLU A 90 4.94 14.85 -22.08
C GLU A 90 5.56 16.16 -21.58
N ARG A 91 5.53 16.38 -20.25
CA ARG A 91 6.15 17.55 -19.61
C ARG A 91 7.65 17.64 -19.92
N ALA A 92 8.38 16.53 -19.76
CA ALA A 92 9.82 16.46 -20.02
C ALA A 92 10.15 16.74 -21.51
N ASN A 93 9.33 16.23 -22.43
CA ASN A 93 9.50 16.52 -23.86
C ASN A 93 9.28 18.01 -24.18
N GLY A 94 8.29 18.65 -23.55
CA GLY A 94 8.06 20.09 -23.69
C GLY A 94 9.23 20.92 -23.17
N GLU A 95 9.75 20.57 -22.00
CA GLU A 95 10.94 21.20 -21.40
C GLU A 95 12.17 21.07 -22.32
N LEU A 96 12.43 19.87 -22.85
CA LEU A 96 13.51 19.62 -23.81
C LEU A 96 13.35 20.47 -25.07
N GLY A 97 12.14 20.57 -25.61
CA GLY A 97 11.84 21.38 -26.78
C GLY A 97 12.13 22.86 -26.54
N ASN A 98 11.70 23.40 -25.40
CA ASN A 98 11.96 24.77 -25.00
C ASN A 98 13.46 25.06 -24.89
N ILE A 99 14.22 24.18 -24.21
CA ILE A 99 15.66 24.31 -24.05
C ILE A 99 16.38 24.29 -25.40
N LYS A 100 16.02 23.35 -26.30
CA LYS A 100 16.59 23.29 -27.65
C LYS A 100 16.30 24.54 -28.48
N GLY A 101 15.15 25.18 -28.25
CA GLY A 101 14.74 26.41 -28.93
C GLY A 101 15.33 27.69 -28.37
N MET A 102 16.08 27.64 -27.26
CA MET A 102 16.69 28.82 -26.67
C MET A 102 17.70 29.44 -27.63
N LYS A 103 17.61 30.75 -27.81
CA LYS A 103 18.59 31.55 -28.54
C LYS A 103 19.33 32.46 -27.54
N PRO A 104 20.63 32.70 -27.73
CA PRO A 104 21.34 33.73 -26.97
C PRO A 104 20.63 35.07 -27.15
N LYS A 105 20.63 35.90 -26.11
CA LYS A 105 20.09 37.26 -26.23
C LYS A 105 21.09 38.13 -26.97
N GLU A 106 20.59 39.20 -27.57
CA GLU A 106 21.42 40.21 -28.23
C GLU A 106 22.40 40.80 -27.20
N GLY A 107 23.70 40.57 -27.38
CA GLY A 107 24.76 40.95 -26.43
C GLY A 107 25.41 39.82 -25.63
N ASP A 108 24.93 38.56 -25.74
CA ASP A 108 25.56 37.39 -25.10
C ASP A 108 26.75 36.79 -25.92
N GLN A 109 27.27 37.50 -26.92
CA GLN A 109 28.39 37.08 -27.80
C GLN A 109 29.65 37.90 -27.55
#